data_AF-A0A844Z6X9-F1
#
_entry.id   AF-A0A844Z6X9-F1
#
_cell.length_a   1.000
_cell.length_b   1.000
_cell.length_c   1.000
_cell.angle_alpha   90.00
_cell.angle_beta   90.00
_cell.angle_gamma   90.00
#
_symmetry.space_group_name_H-M   'P 1'
#
loop_
_entity.id
_entity.type
_entity.pdbx_description
1 polymer ?
#
loop_
_entity_poly.entity_id
_entity_poly.type
_entity_poly.pdbx_seq_one_letter_code
_entity_poly.pdbx_strand_id
1 'polypeptide(L)'
;MKAADELLVIADGLAFDEDLAAEHLDGGKTVLTLTAEKAIPEGFERIDREFAWAGIMLANGSLVERLAEMPSDVDPQSSLLRLALQSGTKTGAVPDSAVSDHRWTVLRNRNVLQAFEVNWLNGAFSPARPIAPVSALADYAGLAVLKRHSHPIKAARAAGGLGYALAAIALLSGYFGYAAVGFVLAAIAAFAFRFGSAIFSILNGRVARTGARRVLKVLPGLLLEAALIALAWYSVEASERVPALFAIVILLALLRLAAEWQRTHGFPEMRDMFEDRGVIGIILAIGVLVGQLVPVIQVFAALVMLVLLFQTYSSRITRA
;
A
#
# COMPACT_ATOMS: atom_id res chain seq x y z
N MET A 1 9.86 10.61 33.17
CA MET A 1 9.67 9.14 33.17
C MET A 1 9.68 8.68 34.60
N LYS A 2 8.82 7.72 34.95
CA LYS A 2 8.91 6.98 36.21
C LYS A 2 9.83 5.78 36.01
N ALA A 3 10.48 5.29 37.06
CA ALA A 3 11.34 4.09 37.02
C ALA A 3 10.60 2.77 36.64
N ALA A 4 9.28 2.83 36.44
CA ALA A 4 8.47 1.71 35.94
C ALA A 4 8.20 1.80 34.43
N ASP A 5 8.53 2.92 33.78
CA ASP A 5 8.30 3.12 32.35
C ASP A 5 9.31 2.28 31.54
N GLU A 6 8.88 1.77 30.40
CA GLU A 6 9.75 1.08 29.45
C GLU A 6 10.39 2.08 28.48
N LEU A 7 11.67 1.87 28.19
CA LEU A 7 12.43 2.69 27.27
C LEU A 7 12.76 1.85 26.03
N LEU A 8 12.16 2.20 24.91
CA LEU A 8 12.57 1.70 23.60
C LEU A 8 13.70 2.57 23.06
N VAL A 9 14.87 1.98 22.84
CA VAL A 9 16.01 2.63 22.21
C VAL A 9 16.22 2.03 20.84
N ILE A 10 16.34 2.91 19.84
CA ILE A 10 16.60 2.56 18.44
C ILE A 10 17.88 3.29 18.02
N ALA A 11 18.84 2.55 17.47
CA ALA A 11 20.10 3.06 16.96
C ALA A 11 19.87 4.04 15.83
N ASP A 12 20.73 5.05 15.75
CA ASP A 12 20.65 6.02 14.67
C ASP A 12 20.85 5.36 13.29
N GLY A 13 20.03 5.78 12.33
CA GLY A 13 20.03 5.26 10.97
C GLY A 13 19.53 3.81 10.83
N LEU A 14 18.96 3.17 11.85
CA LEU A 14 18.46 1.81 11.71
C LEU A 14 17.18 1.75 10.86
N ALA A 15 17.22 0.95 9.81
CA ALA A 15 16.04 0.50 9.09
C ALA A 15 15.81 -0.99 9.34
N PHE A 16 14.60 -1.34 9.77
CA PHE A 16 14.26 -2.69 10.21
C PHE A 16 12.81 -3.07 9.87
N ASP A 17 12.56 -4.38 9.79
CA ASP A 17 11.22 -4.96 9.64
C ASP A 17 10.49 -4.93 10.99
N GLU A 18 9.38 -4.17 11.06
CA GLU A 18 8.60 -3.98 12.28
C GLU A 18 8.00 -5.28 12.83
N ASP A 19 7.55 -6.18 11.95
CA ASP A 19 6.94 -7.45 12.36
C ASP A 19 8.00 -8.35 13.03
N LEU A 20 9.21 -8.37 12.45
CA LEU A 20 10.34 -9.12 12.98
C LEU A 20 10.84 -8.53 14.31
N ALA A 21 10.88 -7.20 14.43
CA ALA A 21 11.24 -6.55 15.69
C ALA A 21 10.22 -6.85 16.80
N ALA A 22 8.92 -6.78 16.49
CA ALA A 22 7.86 -7.09 17.45
C ALA A 22 7.94 -8.53 17.97
N GLU A 23 8.18 -9.51 17.09
CA GLU A 23 8.34 -10.92 17.45
C GLU A 23 9.44 -11.15 18.51
N HIS A 24 10.55 -10.41 18.39
CA HIS A 24 11.69 -10.56 19.29
C HIS A 24 11.61 -9.67 20.55
N LEU A 25 10.72 -8.67 20.56
CA LEU A 25 10.49 -7.77 21.70
C LEU A 25 9.32 -8.20 22.60
N ASP A 26 8.39 -9.02 22.10
CA ASP A 26 7.21 -9.50 22.84
C ASP A 26 7.55 -10.28 24.14
N GLY A 27 8.80 -10.73 24.29
CA GLY A 27 9.32 -11.40 25.50
C GLY A 27 9.63 -10.48 26.68
N GLY A 28 9.43 -9.17 26.56
CA GLY A 28 9.73 -8.14 27.56
C GLY A 28 11.09 -7.47 27.34
N LYS A 29 11.70 -6.91 28.40
CA LYS A 29 12.95 -6.15 28.33
C LYS A 29 14.09 -6.98 27.72
N THR A 30 14.48 -6.61 26.50
CA THR A 30 15.38 -7.40 25.66
C THR A 30 16.29 -6.48 24.84
N VAL A 31 17.56 -6.84 24.73
CA VAL A 31 18.53 -6.24 23.79
C VAL A 31 18.61 -7.15 22.56
N LEU A 32 18.30 -6.64 21.38
CA LEU A 32 18.39 -7.43 20.17
C LEU A 32 19.84 -7.55 19.70
N THR A 33 20.26 -8.76 19.32
CA THR A 33 21.63 -9.08 18.93
C THR A 33 21.69 -9.76 17.57
N LEU A 34 22.83 -9.59 16.89
CA LEU A 34 23.20 -10.26 15.64
C LEU A 34 24.57 -10.92 15.80
N THR A 35 24.91 -11.88 14.95
CA THR A 35 26.26 -12.45 14.95
C THR A 35 27.28 -11.42 14.49
N ALA A 36 28.33 -11.21 15.30
CA ALA A 36 29.34 -10.17 15.10
C ALA A 36 30.07 -10.27 13.76
N GLU A 37 30.33 -11.49 13.29
CA GLU A 37 31.02 -11.75 12.02
C GLU A 37 30.30 -11.12 10.82
N LYS A 38 28.95 -11.17 10.80
CA LYS A 38 28.15 -10.61 9.71
C LYS A 38 27.74 -9.16 9.97
N ALA A 39 27.44 -8.82 11.21
CA ALA A 39 26.87 -7.52 11.54
C ALA A 39 27.91 -6.38 11.53
N ILE A 40 29.15 -6.63 11.94
CA ILE A 40 30.15 -5.56 12.04
C ILE A 40 30.57 -4.99 10.68
N PRO A 41 30.81 -5.82 9.63
CA PRO A 41 31.02 -5.30 8.28
C PRO A 41 29.88 -4.41 7.79
N GLU A 42 28.64 -4.70 8.19
CA GLU A 42 27.43 -3.93 7.87
C GLU A 42 27.24 -2.70 8.78
N GLY A 43 28.16 -2.46 9.70
CA GLY A 43 28.19 -1.26 10.54
C GLY A 43 27.40 -1.37 11.84
N PHE A 44 27.04 -2.57 12.31
CA PHE A 44 26.46 -2.71 13.65
C PHE A 44 27.53 -2.55 14.75
N GLU A 45 27.11 -2.07 15.93
CA GLU A 45 28.01 -1.89 17.07
C GLU A 45 28.38 -3.24 17.69
N ARG A 46 29.66 -3.48 17.95
CA ARG A 46 30.13 -4.72 18.61
C ARG A 46 29.78 -4.69 20.09
N ILE A 47 29.15 -5.75 20.59
CA ILE A 47 28.94 -5.98 22.04
C ILE A 47 30.13 -6.75 22.61
N ASP A 48 30.43 -7.90 22.01
CA ASP A 48 31.50 -8.78 22.45
C ASP A 48 32.18 -9.50 21.25
N ARG A 49 32.83 -10.65 21.50
CA ARG A 49 33.49 -11.41 20.46
C ARG A 49 32.51 -12.01 19.45
N GLU A 50 31.36 -12.50 19.93
CA GLU A 50 30.39 -13.31 19.18
C GLU A 50 29.20 -12.48 18.70
N PHE A 51 28.82 -11.44 19.43
CA PHE A 51 27.61 -10.66 19.19
C PHE A 51 27.87 -9.19 18.91
N ALA A 52 27.01 -8.65 18.04
CA ALA A 52 26.83 -7.23 17.79
C ALA A 52 25.42 -6.81 18.19
N TRP A 53 25.24 -5.54 18.53
CA TRP A 53 23.95 -4.95 18.82
C TRP A 53 23.16 -4.77 17.53
N ALA A 54 21.95 -5.32 17.47
CA ALA A 54 21.06 -5.19 16.33
C ALA A 54 20.43 -3.77 16.22
N GLY A 55 20.77 -2.86 17.14
CA GLY A 55 20.29 -1.48 17.10
C GLY A 55 18.92 -1.26 17.71
N ILE A 56 18.30 -2.27 18.34
CA ILE A 56 17.05 -2.09 19.11
C ILE A 56 17.23 -2.71 20.49
N MET A 57 16.73 -2.02 21.51
CA MET A 57 16.54 -2.61 22.83
C MET A 57 15.33 -2.02 23.53
N LEU A 58 14.64 -2.85 24.31
CA LEU A 58 13.63 -2.44 25.26
C LEU A 58 14.22 -2.59 26.67
N ALA A 59 14.40 -1.47 27.36
CA ALA A 59 15.07 -1.41 28.64
C ALA A 59 14.21 -0.74 29.73
N ASN A 60 14.69 -0.75 30.96
CA ASN A 60 14.02 -0.05 32.06
C ASN A 60 14.32 1.46 32.00
N GLY A 61 13.30 2.30 32.17
CA GLY A 61 13.44 3.75 32.31
C GLY A 61 14.38 4.19 33.44
N SER A 62 14.60 3.35 34.46
CA SER A 62 15.60 3.62 35.52
C SER A 62 17.05 3.72 35.00
N LEU A 63 17.36 3.17 33.82
CA LEU A 63 18.68 3.32 33.20
C LEU A 63 18.93 4.74 32.69
N VAL A 64 17.87 5.51 32.42
CA VAL A 64 17.98 6.93 32.01
C VAL A 64 18.51 7.79 33.15
N GLU A 65 18.12 7.49 34.39
CA GLU A 65 18.63 8.20 35.58
C GLU A 65 20.13 7.97 35.75
N ARG A 66 20.60 6.73 35.56
CA ARG A 66 22.03 6.39 35.58
C ARG A 66 22.81 7.04 34.44
N LEU A 67 22.19 7.18 33.26
CA LEU A 67 22.80 7.90 32.15
C LEU A 67 22.98 9.39 32.49
N ALA A 68 22.03 10.00 33.21
CA ALA A 68 22.12 11.41 33.60
C ALA A 68 23.28 11.71 34.57
N GLU A 69 23.78 10.69 35.29
CA GLU A 69 24.97 10.79 36.15
C GLU A 69 26.29 10.67 35.37
N MET A 70 26.24 10.31 34.07
CA MET A 70 27.43 10.18 33.24
C MET A 70 27.92 11.55 32.72
N PRO A 71 29.24 11.68 32.45
CA PRO A 71 29.81 12.85 31.78
C PRO A 71 29.11 13.17 30.45
N SER A 72 29.00 14.45 30.09
CA SER A 72 28.24 14.90 28.91
C SER A 72 28.90 14.60 27.56
N ASP A 73 30.10 14.04 27.55
CA ASP A 73 30.89 13.69 26.35
C ASP A 73 30.70 12.23 25.90
N VAL A 74 29.95 11.42 26.65
CA VAL A 74 29.70 10.01 26.29
C VAL A 74 28.57 9.87 25.26
N ASP A 75 28.70 8.89 24.37
CA ASP A 75 27.59 8.53 23.48
C ASP A 75 26.45 7.90 24.30
N PRO A 76 25.24 8.49 24.29
CA PRO A 76 24.15 8.04 25.14
C PRO A 76 23.60 6.67 24.73
N GLN A 77 23.61 6.33 23.43
CA GLN A 77 23.08 5.04 22.95
C GLN A 77 23.99 3.89 23.36
N SER A 78 25.29 4.00 23.09
CA SER A 78 26.29 3.00 23.48
C SER A 78 26.39 2.89 25.01
N SER A 79 26.24 4.00 25.74
CA SER A 79 26.26 3.98 27.22
C SER A 79 25.03 3.27 27.80
N LEU A 80 23.83 3.56 27.28
CA LEU A 80 22.61 2.84 27.68
C LEU A 80 22.69 1.36 27.34
N LEU A 81 23.24 0.99 26.18
CA LEU A 81 23.44 -0.40 25.79
C LEU A 81 24.31 -1.13 26.82
N ARG A 82 25.45 -0.54 27.19
CA ARG A 82 26.35 -1.11 28.21
C ARG A 82 25.65 -1.23 29.57
N LEU A 83 24.91 -0.22 30.00
CA LEU A 83 24.14 -0.26 31.25
C LEU A 83 23.07 -1.35 31.22
N ALA A 84 22.36 -1.52 30.10
CA ALA A 84 21.34 -2.55 29.92
C ALA A 84 21.95 -3.96 30.04
N LEU A 85 23.07 -4.21 29.38
CA LEU A 85 23.80 -5.49 29.47
C LEU A 85 24.35 -5.74 30.88
N GLN A 86 24.94 -4.73 31.52
CA GLN A 86 25.44 -4.83 32.90
C GLN A 86 24.32 -5.10 33.91
N SER A 87 23.11 -4.59 33.66
CA SER A 87 21.93 -4.87 34.50
C SER A 87 21.33 -6.26 34.29
N GLY A 88 21.88 -7.07 33.40
CA GLY A 88 21.39 -8.42 33.09
C GLY A 88 20.14 -8.44 32.21
N THR A 89 19.92 -7.41 31.39
CA THR A 89 18.83 -7.42 30.40
C THR A 89 19.03 -8.59 29.44
N LYS A 90 17.95 -9.34 29.16
CA LYS A 90 18.01 -10.51 28.26
C LYS A 90 18.44 -10.10 26.87
N THR A 91 19.07 -11.01 26.13
CA THR A 91 19.40 -10.82 24.72
C THR A 91 18.47 -11.66 23.84
N GLY A 92 18.07 -11.09 22.71
CA GLY A 92 17.23 -11.75 21.69
C GLY A 92 17.96 -11.78 20.36
N ALA A 93 18.32 -12.96 19.87
CA ALA A 93 19.05 -13.09 18.61
C ALA A 93 18.10 -12.88 17.42
N VAL A 94 18.39 -11.88 16.60
CA VAL A 94 17.72 -11.66 15.32
C VAL A 94 18.37 -12.58 14.28
N PRO A 95 17.59 -13.23 13.38
CA PRO A 95 18.15 -14.09 12.35
C PRO A 95 19.10 -13.33 11.42
N ASP A 96 20.29 -13.87 11.18
CA ASP A 96 21.27 -13.30 10.23
C ASP A 96 20.71 -13.11 8.82
N SER A 97 19.71 -13.92 8.44
CA SER A 97 19.00 -13.78 7.17
C SER A 97 18.34 -12.40 7.02
N ALA A 98 17.94 -11.77 8.13
CA ALA A 98 17.35 -10.44 8.10
C ALA A 98 18.35 -9.37 7.61
N VAL A 99 19.64 -9.55 7.91
CA VAL A 99 20.71 -8.65 7.43
C VAL A 99 20.99 -8.92 5.94
N SER A 100 21.11 -10.18 5.55
CA SER A 100 21.36 -10.55 4.14
C SER A 100 20.21 -10.18 3.20
N ASP A 101 18.97 -10.24 3.69
CA ASP A 101 17.76 -9.85 2.94
C ASP A 101 17.55 -8.33 2.89
N HIS A 102 18.46 -7.53 3.46
CA HIS A 102 18.31 -6.08 3.66
C HIS A 102 17.04 -5.68 4.43
N ARG A 103 16.49 -6.59 5.25
CA ARG A 103 15.36 -6.31 6.15
C ARG A 103 15.82 -5.69 7.47
N TRP A 104 17.13 -5.69 7.73
CA TRP A 104 17.76 -5.12 8.91
C TRP A 104 19.09 -4.47 8.51
N THR A 105 19.19 -3.14 8.54
CA THR A 105 20.32 -2.39 7.96
C THR A 105 20.56 -1.08 8.68
N VAL A 106 21.83 -0.70 8.87
CA VAL A 106 22.22 0.63 9.38
C VAL A 106 22.56 1.57 8.22
N LEU A 107 21.78 2.63 8.08
CA LEU A 107 21.87 3.61 7.00
C LEU A 107 22.91 4.69 7.32
N ARG A 108 24.20 4.36 7.17
CA ARG A 108 25.30 5.30 7.46
C ARG A 108 25.70 6.19 6.28
N ASN A 109 25.56 5.66 5.07
CA ASN A 109 26.07 6.30 3.85
C ASN A 109 24.95 6.49 2.83
N ARG A 110 25.03 7.56 2.03
CA ARG A 110 24.07 7.81 0.94
C ARG A 110 23.96 6.65 -0.06
N ASN A 111 25.06 5.94 -0.31
CA ASN A 111 25.07 4.78 -1.21
C ASN A 111 24.25 3.61 -0.64
N VAL A 112 24.38 3.35 0.67
CA VAL A 112 23.62 2.29 1.36
C VAL A 112 22.15 2.68 1.45
N LEU A 113 21.86 3.95 1.73
CA LEU A 113 20.50 4.49 1.70
C LEU A 113 19.84 4.31 0.33
N GLN A 114 20.53 4.63 -0.76
CA GLN A 114 19.98 4.49 -2.10
C GLN A 114 19.73 3.02 -2.47
N ALA A 115 20.65 2.12 -2.11
CA ALA A 115 20.47 0.68 -2.34
C ALA A 115 19.30 0.12 -1.52
N PHE A 116 19.20 0.50 -0.25
CA PHE A 116 18.08 0.15 0.63
C PHE A 116 16.76 0.69 0.09
N GLU A 117 16.71 1.96 -0.34
CA GLU A 117 15.49 2.58 -0.90
C GLU A 117 15.01 1.84 -2.15
N VAL A 118 15.91 1.46 -3.06
CA VAL A 118 15.55 0.69 -4.27
C VAL A 118 14.99 -0.68 -3.90
N ASN A 119 15.66 -1.41 -3.00
CA ASN A 119 15.20 -2.73 -2.56
C ASN A 119 13.88 -2.66 -1.80
N TRP A 120 13.74 -1.68 -0.90
CA TRP A 120 12.52 -1.42 -0.16
C TRP A 120 11.36 -1.03 -1.08
N LEU A 121 11.57 -0.12 -2.04
CA LEU A 121 10.53 0.26 -3.02
C LEU A 121 10.10 -0.93 -3.87
N ASN A 122 11.04 -1.76 -4.33
CA ASN A 122 10.73 -2.97 -5.12
C ASN A 122 9.96 -4.02 -4.30
N GLY A 123 10.22 -4.13 -2.99
CA GLY A 123 9.51 -5.06 -2.10
C GLY A 123 8.18 -4.53 -1.56
N ALA A 124 8.07 -3.22 -1.34
CA ALA A 124 6.90 -2.57 -0.75
C ALA A 124 5.82 -2.19 -1.79
N PHE A 125 6.20 -2.03 -3.06
CA PHE A 125 5.32 -1.51 -4.09
C PHE A 125 5.43 -2.29 -5.41
N SER A 126 4.33 -2.92 -5.80
CA SER A 126 4.16 -3.45 -7.16
C SER A 126 3.25 -2.49 -7.93
N PRO A 127 3.79 -1.59 -8.78
CA PRO A 127 2.96 -0.72 -9.60
C PRO A 127 2.03 -1.55 -10.49
N ALA A 128 0.85 -1.02 -10.76
CA ALA A 128 -0.05 -1.57 -11.75
C ALA A 128 0.63 -1.64 -13.12
N ARG A 129 0.38 -2.74 -13.83
CA ARG A 129 1.02 -3.00 -15.12
C ARG A 129 0.43 -2.10 -16.23
N PRO A 130 1.16 -1.85 -17.34
CA PRO A 130 0.73 -0.92 -18.39
C PRO A 130 -0.63 -1.23 -19.05
N ILE A 131 -1.13 -2.47 -18.94
CA ILE A 131 -2.46 -2.87 -19.40
C ILE A 131 -3.61 -2.18 -18.64
N ALA A 132 -3.32 -1.65 -17.44
CA ALA A 132 -4.21 -0.83 -16.63
C ALA A 132 -3.69 0.63 -16.62
N PRO A 133 -3.85 1.39 -17.73
CA PRO A 133 -3.12 2.62 -17.96
C PRO A 133 -3.43 3.73 -16.93
N VAL A 134 -4.68 3.86 -16.47
CA VAL A 134 -5.02 4.90 -15.48
C VAL A 134 -4.44 4.53 -14.12
N SER A 135 -4.52 3.25 -13.77
CA SER A 135 -3.96 2.74 -12.51
C SER A 135 -2.44 2.82 -12.50
N ALA A 136 -1.78 2.43 -13.60
CA ALA A 136 -0.35 2.51 -13.77
C ALA A 136 0.12 3.96 -13.71
N LEU A 137 -0.55 4.87 -14.42
CA LEU A 137 -0.22 6.30 -14.37
C LEU A 137 -0.35 6.87 -12.95
N ALA A 138 -1.40 6.48 -12.22
CA ALA A 138 -1.61 6.91 -10.85
C ALA A 138 -0.52 6.40 -9.89
N ASP A 139 -0.10 5.16 -10.08
CA ASP A 139 0.97 4.51 -9.32
C ASP A 139 2.33 5.17 -9.58
N TYR A 140 2.67 5.42 -10.85
CA TYR A 140 3.88 6.13 -11.23
C TYR A 140 3.88 7.58 -10.75
N ALA A 141 2.75 8.28 -10.85
CA ALA A 141 2.60 9.63 -10.32
C ALA A 141 2.77 9.64 -8.79
N GLY A 142 2.20 8.67 -8.09
CA GLY A 142 2.36 8.50 -6.64
C GLY A 142 3.82 8.33 -6.24
N LEU A 143 4.55 7.44 -6.93
CA LEU A 143 5.99 7.25 -6.75
C LEU A 143 6.79 8.53 -7.02
N ALA A 144 6.49 9.23 -8.11
CA ALA A 144 7.18 10.48 -8.46
C ALA A 144 6.98 11.56 -7.40
N VAL A 145 5.77 11.67 -6.85
CA VAL A 145 5.47 12.62 -5.76
C VAL A 145 6.18 12.23 -4.48
N LEU A 146 6.19 10.94 -4.14
CA LEU A 146 6.89 10.42 -2.95
C LEU A 146 8.39 10.74 -2.99
N LYS A 147 9.04 10.55 -4.14
CA LYS A 147 10.48 10.84 -4.31
C LYS A 147 10.82 12.32 -4.25
N ARG A 148 9.87 13.21 -4.59
CA ARG A 148 10.14 14.65 -4.78
C ARG A 148 9.65 15.53 -3.64
N HIS A 149 8.70 15.08 -2.83
CA HIS A 149 8.04 15.93 -1.83
C HIS A 149 8.27 15.44 -0.40
N SER A 150 8.60 16.39 0.49
CA SER A 150 8.80 16.12 1.93
C SER A 150 7.52 15.83 2.71
N HIS A 151 6.33 16.08 2.13
CA HIS A 151 5.02 15.89 2.79
C HIS A 151 4.02 15.08 1.93
N PRO A 152 4.35 13.82 1.58
CA PRO A 152 3.55 13.00 0.67
C PRO A 152 2.14 12.69 1.21
N ILE A 153 1.97 12.63 2.53
CA ILE A 153 0.67 12.38 3.19
C ILE A 153 -0.35 13.49 2.88
N LYS A 154 0.10 14.76 2.86
CA LYS A 154 -0.80 15.90 2.56
C LYS A 154 -1.28 15.82 1.12
N ALA A 155 -0.39 15.49 0.18
CA ALA A 155 -0.72 15.30 -1.22
C ALA A 155 -1.72 14.12 -1.41
N ALA A 156 -1.50 12.99 -0.74
CA ALA A 156 -2.40 11.84 -0.79
C ALA A 156 -3.80 12.17 -0.24
N ARG A 157 -3.89 12.91 0.87
CA ARG A 157 -5.18 13.37 1.43
C ARG A 157 -5.88 14.37 0.52
N ALA A 158 -5.15 15.32 -0.05
CA ALA A 158 -5.70 16.29 -0.99
C ALA A 158 -6.23 15.59 -2.25
N ALA A 159 -5.49 14.64 -2.81
CA ALA A 159 -5.93 13.85 -3.95
C ALA A 159 -7.15 12.99 -3.61
N GLY A 160 -7.18 12.34 -2.43
CA GLY A 160 -8.37 11.62 -1.97
C GLY A 160 -9.59 12.53 -1.83
N GLY A 161 -9.44 13.71 -1.22
CA GLY A 161 -10.50 14.72 -1.11
C GLY A 161 -10.99 15.22 -2.48
N LEU A 162 -10.07 15.48 -3.41
CA LEU A 162 -10.38 15.82 -4.79
C LEU A 162 -11.14 14.68 -5.48
N GLY A 163 -10.75 13.42 -5.27
CA GLY A 163 -11.46 12.25 -5.78
C GLY A 163 -12.91 12.20 -5.31
N TYR A 164 -13.18 12.46 -4.03
CA TYR A 164 -14.54 12.54 -3.49
C TYR A 164 -15.35 13.67 -4.14
N ALA A 165 -14.76 14.86 -4.27
CA ALA A 165 -15.41 16.00 -4.91
C ALA A 165 -15.74 15.70 -6.39
N LEU A 166 -14.78 15.14 -7.13
CA LEU A 166 -14.95 14.78 -8.54
C LEU A 166 -16.01 13.69 -8.72
N ALA A 167 -16.04 12.66 -7.87
CA ALA A 167 -17.06 11.62 -7.92
C ALA A 167 -18.46 12.16 -7.60
N ALA A 168 -18.58 13.11 -6.65
CA ALA A 168 -19.84 13.79 -6.37
C ALA A 168 -20.30 14.68 -7.54
N ILE A 169 -19.38 15.41 -8.17
CA ILE A 169 -19.70 16.21 -9.37
C ILE A 169 -20.07 15.28 -10.55
N ALA A 170 -19.39 14.14 -10.70
CA ALA A 170 -19.72 13.14 -11.71
C ALA A 170 -21.16 12.64 -11.52
N LEU A 171 -21.55 12.28 -10.29
CA LEU A 171 -22.94 11.90 -9.96
C LEU A 171 -23.96 12.97 -10.38
N LEU A 172 -23.68 14.23 -10.07
CA LEU A 172 -24.59 15.34 -10.38
C LEU A 172 -24.64 15.66 -11.88
N SER A 173 -23.55 15.47 -12.62
CA SER A 173 -23.49 15.82 -14.05
C SER A 173 -24.48 15.03 -14.91
N GLY A 174 -24.82 13.79 -14.52
CA GLY A 174 -25.84 12.99 -15.19
C GLY A 174 -27.22 13.65 -15.11
N TYR A 175 -27.56 14.25 -13.97
CA TYR A 175 -28.83 14.95 -13.78
C TYR A 175 -28.98 16.17 -14.69
N PHE A 176 -27.89 16.88 -14.97
CA PHE A 176 -27.87 18.06 -15.85
C PHE A 176 -27.73 17.70 -17.34
N GLY A 177 -27.76 16.41 -17.71
CA GLY A 177 -27.63 15.96 -19.10
C GLY A 177 -26.19 15.92 -19.63
N TYR A 178 -25.19 16.20 -18.79
CA TYR A 178 -23.76 16.15 -19.16
C TYR A 178 -23.13 14.79 -18.82
N ALA A 179 -23.80 13.69 -19.15
CA ALA A 179 -23.37 12.35 -18.74
C ALA A 179 -21.98 11.96 -19.25
N ALA A 180 -21.60 12.37 -20.48
CA ALA A 180 -20.26 12.12 -21.01
C ALA A 180 -19.16 12.79 -20.17
N VAL A 181 -19.40 14.04 -19.73
CA VAL A 181 -18.50 14.75 -18.81
C VAL A 181 -18.44 14.02 -17.47
N GLY A 182 -19.58 13.52 -16.98
CA GLY A 182 -19.65 12.71 -15.77
C GLY A 182 -18.78 11.47 -15.79
N PHE A 183 -18.80 10.72 -16.88
CA PHE A 183 -17.95 9.54 -17.05
C PHE A 183 -16.46 9.89 -17.07
N VAL A 184 -16.08 11.01 -17.70
CA VAL A 184 -14.70 11.51 -17.66
C VAL A 184 -14.31 11.94 -16.25
N LEU A 185 -15.17 12.66 -15.53
CA LEU A 185 -14.92 13.05 -14.14
C LEU A 185 -14.80 11.84 -13.21
N ALA A 186 -15.60 10.79 -13.43
CA ALA A 186 -15.47 9.53 -12.72
C ALA A 186 -14.12 8.84 -13.00
N ALA A 187 -13.60 8.92 -14.24
CA ALA A 187 -12.28 8.39 -14.57
C ALA A 187 -11.15 9.17 -13.87
N ILE A 188 -11.26 10.51 -13.81
CA ILE A 188 -10.30 11.35 -13.07
C ILE A 188 -10.40 11.10 -11.56
N ALA A 189 -11.61 10.89 -11.03
CA ALA A 189 -11.80 10.50 -9.63
C ALA A 189 -11.14 9.14 -9.33
N ALA A 190 -11.28 8.16 -10.23
CA ALA A 190 -10.62 6.86 -10.11
C ALA A 190 -9.09 7.00 -10.07
N PHE A 191 -8.52 7.84 -10.94
CA PHE A 191 -7.10 8.18 -10.89
C PHE A 191 -6.71 8.79 -9.53
N ALA A 192 -7.46 9.79 -9.05
CA ALA A 192 -7.16 10.49 -7.81
C ALA A 192 -7.21 9.56 -6.57
N PHE A 193 -8.20 8.67 -6.53
CA PHE A 193 -8.30 7.64 -5.49
C PHE A 193 -7.14 6.64 -5.56
N ARG A 194 -6.80 6.16 -6.77
CA ARG A 194 -5.67 5.23 -6.94
C ARG A 194 -4.36 5.88 -6.52
N PHE A 195 -4.11 7.11 -6.95
CA PHE A 195 -2.92 7.88 -6.59
C PHE A 195 -2.78 8.03 -5.07
N GLY A 196 -3.85 8.43 -4.39
CA GLY A 196 -3.85 8.54 -2.93
C GLY A 196 -3.59 7.19 -2.26
N SER A 197 -4.22 6.12 -2.77
CA SER A 197 -4.03 4.76 -2.24
C SER A 197 -2.61 4.23 -2.43
N ALA A 198 -1.96 4.53 -3.56
CA ALA A 198 -0.59 4.12 -3.86
C ALA A 198 0.41 4.74 -2.87
N ILE A 199 0.27 6.04 -2.61
CA ILE A 199 1.11 6.72 -1.60
C ILE A 199 0.86 6.13 -0.21
N PHE A 200 -0.40 5.91 0.17
CA PHE A 200 -0.71 5.33 1.48
C PHE A 200 -0.27 3.88 1.63
N SER A 201 -0.26 3.08 0.56
CA SER A 201 0.25 1.70 0.61
C SER A 201 1.76 1.66 0.79
N ILE A 202 2.49 2.62 0.22
CA ILE A 202 3.94 2.71 0.38
C ILE A 202 4.29 3.24 1.78
N LEU A 203 3.60 4.28 2.25
CA LEU A 203 3.92 4.95 3.52
C LEU A 203 3.52 4.18 4.77
N ASN A 204 2.39 3.48 4.75
CA ASN A 204 1.92 2.76 5.95
C ASN A 204 2.52 1.36 6.07
N GLY A 205 3.38 0.92 5.13
CA GLY A 205 3.84 -0.46 5.07
C GLY A 205 2.68 -1.47 5.23
N ARG A 206 2.96 -2.66 5.77
CA ARG A 206 1.92 -3.64 6.14
C ARG A 206 1.16 -3.25 7.42
N VAL A 207 1.41 -2.07 7.98
CA VAL A 207 1.03 -1.69 9.34
C VAL A 207 -0.42 -1.22 9.40
N ALA A 208 -1.10 -1.77 10.41
CA ALA A 208 -2.45 -1.47 10.90
C ALA A 208 -3.63 -2.10 10.13
N ARG A 209 -3.84 -3.39 10.39
CA ARG A 209 -5.15 -4.06 10.36
C ARG A 209 -6.04 -3.60 11.53
N THR A 210 -6.55 -2.37 11.49
CA THR A 210 -7.68 -2.00 12.36
C THR A 210 -8.99 -2.08 11.57
N GLY A 211 -10.03 -2.70 12.15
CA GLY A 211 -11.31 -2.97 11.48
C GLY A 211 -11.98 -1.72 10.89
N ALA A 212 -11.86 -0.57 11.56
CA ALA A 212 -12.38 0.71 11.07
C ALA A 212 -11.69 1.21 9.78
N ARG A 213 -10.39 0.91 9.60
CA ARG A 213 -9.67 1.24 8.35
C ARG A 213 -10.10 0.36 7.17
N ARG A 214 -10.76 -0.77 7.41
CA ARG A 214 -11.25 -1.65 6.32
C ARG A 214 -12.44 -1.03 5.59
N VAL A 215 -13.39 -0.43 6.31
CA VAL A 215 -14.57 0.22 5.70
C VAL A 215 -14.16 1.44 4.86
N LEU A 216 -13.26 2.27 5.40
CA LEU A 216 -12.73 3.44 4.68
C LEU A 216 -11.97 3.08 3.40
N LYS A 217 -11.41 1.86 3.30
CA LYS A 217 -10.75 1.37 2.07
C LYS A 217 -11.74 1.01 0.96
N VAL A 218 -12.98 0.62 1.29
CA VAL A 218 -13.98 0.18 0.31
C VAL A 218 -14.82 1.36 -0.23
N LEU A 219 -14.93 2.43 0.55
CA LEU A 219 -15.76 3.59 0.25
C LEU A 219 -15.49 4.25 -1.13
N PRO A 220 -14.23 4.50 -1.55
CA PRO A 220 -13.98 5.09 -2.87
C PRO A 220 -14.47 4.23 -4.02
N GLY A 221 -14.30 2.90 -3.93
CA GLY A 221 -14.75 1.96 -4.95
C GLY A 221 -16.28 1.94 -5.08
N LEU A 222 -16.99 1.92 -3.95
CA LEU A 222 -18.46 1.97 -3.94
C LEU A 222 -18.99 3.29 -4.51
N LEU A 223 -18.34 4.42 -4.19
CA LEU A 223 -18.74 5.72 -4.69
C LEU A 223 -18.58 5.82 -6.21
N LEU A 224 -17.46 5.32 -6.77
CA LEU A 224 -17.26 5.27 -8.21
C LEU A 224 -18.31 4.39 -8.90
N GLU A 225 -18.60 3.21 -8.35
CA GLU A 225 -19.60 2.33 -8.93
C GLU A 225 -21.01 2.94 -8.88
N ALA A 226 -21.38 3.56 -7.76
CA ALA A 226 -22.63 4.31 -7.67
C ALA A 226 -22.68 5.45 -8.70
N ALA A 227 -21.56 6.15 -8.92
CA ALA A 227 -21.45 7.18 -9.96
C ALA A 227 -21.66 6.61 -11.37
N LEU A 228 -21.00 5.50 -11.71
CA LEU A 228 -21.14 4.85 -13.01
C LEU A 228 -22.58 4.35 -13.25
N ILE A 229 -23.21 3.76 -12.23
CA ILE A 229 -24.60 3.28 -12.31
C ILE A 229 -25.56 4.45 -12.52
N ALA A 230 -25.43 5.52 -11.74
CA ALA A 230 -26.27 6.71 -11.87
C ALA A 230 -26.09 7.37 -13.23
N LEU A 231 -24.85 7.50 -13.71
CA LEU A 231 -24.55 8.04 -15.03
C LEU A 231 -25.17 7.20 -16.14
N ALA A 232 -25.06 5.86 -16.07
CA ALA A 232 -25.71 4.97 -17.02
C ALA A 232 -27.23 5.17 -17.03
N TRP A 233 -27.86 5.29 -15.86
CA TRP A 233 -29.30 5.54 -15.73
C TRP A 233 -29.75 6.87 -16.35
N TYR A 234 -29.03 7.97 -16.08
CA TYR A 234 -29.40 9.29 -16.58
C TYR A 234 -29.05 9.53 -18.04
N SER A 235 -28.11 8.77 -18.60
CA SER A 235 -27.63 8.94 -19.98
C SER A 235 -28.52 8.31 -21.06
N VAL A 236 -29.51 7.50 -20.69
CA VAL A 236 -30.35 6.74 -21.63
C VAL A 236 -31.81 7.18 -21.58
N GLU A 237 -32.51 6.93 -22.69
CA GLU A 237 -33.96 7.14 -22.79
C GLU A 237 -34.74 6.26 -21.81
N ALA A 238 -35.95 6.68 -21.45
CA ALA A 238 -36.75 6.00 -20.41
C ALA A 238 -37.04 4.53 -20.71
N SER A 239 -37.19 4.16 -21.99
CA SER A 239 -37.37 2.78 -22.46
C SER A 239 -36.14 1.91 -22.21
N GLU A 240 -34.94 2.48 -22.30
CA GLU A 240 -33.65 1.78 -22.20
C GLU A 240 -33.06 1.79 -20.78
N ARG A 241 -33.70 2.48 -19.83
CA ARG A 241 -33.21 2.60 -18.44
C ARG A 241 -33.07 1.26 -17.72
N VAL A 242 -34.05 0.37 -17.84
CA VAL A 242 -34.00 -0.95 -17.20
C VAL A 242 -32.92 -1.84 -17.84
N PRO A 243 -32.85 -1.96 -19.18
CA PRO A 243 -31.73 -2.63 -19.86
C PRO A 243 -30.36 -2.07 -19.48
N ALA A 244 -30.20 -0.75 -19.45
CA ALA A 244 -28.95 -0.08 -19.09
C ALA A 244 -28.54 -0.39 -17.65
N LEU A 245 -29.49 -0.29 -16.70
CA LEU A 245 -29.27 -0.60 -15.29
C LEU A 245 -28.85 -2.05 -15.09
N PHE A 246 -29.54 -2.98 -15.73
CA PHE A 246 -29.18 -4.40 -15.68
C PHE A 246 -27.77 -4.61 -16.25
N ALA A 247 -27.51 -4.07 -17.45
CA ALA A 247 -26.23 -4.25 -18.13
C ALA A 247 -25.05 -3.69 -17.31
N ILE A 248 -25.19 -2.49 -16.73
CA ILE A 248 -24.10 -1.87 -15.95
C ILE A 248 -23.85 -2.62 -14.64
N VAL A 249 -24.91 -3.07 -13.96
CA VAL A 249 -24.77 -3.87 -12.73
C VAL A 249 -24.09 -5.20 -13.03
N ILE A 250 -24.50 -5.88 -14.09
CA ILE A 250 -23.87 -7.13 -14.53
C ILE A 250 -22.42 -6.90 -14.93
N LEU A 251 -22.10 -5.85 -15.68
CA LEU A 251 -20.73 -5.52 -16.04
C LEU A 251 -19.86 -5.33 -14.79
N LEU A 252 -20.30 -4.50 -13.83
CA LEU A 252 -19.55 -4.24 -12.60
C LEU A 252 -19.38 -5.51 -11.75
N ALA A 253 -20.42 -6.35 -11.67
CA ALA A 253 -20.36 -7.63 -10.98
C ALA A 253 -19.37 -8.60 -11.64
N LEU A 254 -19.39 -8.71 -12.98
CA LEU A 254 -18.46 -9.54 -13.73
C LEU A 254 -17.02 -9.06 -13.58
N LEU A 255 -16.78 -7.75 -13.62
CA LEU A 255 -15.45 -7.18 -13.40
C LEU A 255 -14.92 -7.47 -11.99
N ARG A 256 -15.78 -7.35 -10.96
CA ARG A 256 -15.44 -7.74 -9.58
C ARG A 256 -15.11 -9.22 -9.49
N LEU A 257 -15.92 -10.08 -10.11
CA LEU A 257 -15.70 -11.52 -10.14
C LEU A 257 -14.40 -11.89 -10.88
N ALA A 258 -14.12 -11.24 -12.01
CA ALA A 258 -12.90 -11.44 -12.78
C ALA A 258 -11.66 -11.02 -11.99
N ALA A 259 -11.70 -9.88 -11.30
CA ALA A 259 -10.61 -9.45 -10.43
C ALA A 259 -10.35 -10.45 -9.28
N GLU A 260 -11.41 -10.98 -8.65
CA GLU A 260 -11.29 -11.98 -7.58
C GLU A 260 -10.73 -13.33 -8.08
N TRP A 261 -11.19 -13.79 -9.24
CA TRP A 261 -10.69 -15.00 -9.87
C TRP A 261 -9.20 -14.87 -10.20
N GLN A 262 -8.80 -13.75 -10.80
CA GLN A 262 -7.40 -13.49 -11.13
C GLN A 262 -6.51 -13.39 -9.90
N ARG A 263 -7.03 -12.95 -8.75
CA ARG A 263 -6.29 -12.92 -7.48
C ARG A 263 -5.93 -14.32 -6.98
N THR A 264 -6.74 -15.33 -7.28
CA THR A 264 -6.58 -16.69 -6.74
C THR A 264 -5.92 -17.66 -7.73
N HIS A 265 -6.22 -17.55 -9.03
CA HIS A 265 -5.84 -18.56 -10.03
C HIS A 265 -5.20 -17.99 -11.30
N GLY A 266 -5.08 -16.66 -11.42
CA GLY A 266 -4.79 -16.01 -12.68
C GLY A 266 -3.51 -15.18 -12.73
N PHE A 267 -3.36 -14.45 -13.83
CA PHE A 267 -2.23 -13.56 -14.08
C PHE A 267 -2.49 -12.18 -13.45
N PRO A 268 -1.54 -11.62 -12.69
CA PRO A 268 -1.69 -10.30 -12.07
C PRO A 268 -2.04 -9.17 -13.05
N GLU A 269 -1.60 -9.27 -14.30
CA GLU A 269 -1.90 -8.32 -15.40
C GLU A 269 -3.40 -8.14 -15.63
N MET A 270 -4.12 -9.25 -15.75
CA MET A 270 -5.54 -9.20 -16.08
C MET A 270 -6.34 -8.67 -14.91
N ARG A 271 -5.90 -8.95 -13.68
CA ARG A 271 -6.53 -8.38 -12.47
C ARG A 271 -6.51 -6.85 -12.51
N ASP A 272 -5.33 -6.26 -12.74
CA ASP A 272 -5.17 -4.81 -12.72
C ASP A 272 -6.04 -4.15 -13.82
N MET A 273 -6.17 -4.79 -14.98
CA MET A 273 -7.05 -4.33 -16.06
C MET A 273 -8.53 -4.30 -15.65
N PHE A 274 -9.02 -5.35 -14.98
CA PHE A 274 -10.43 -5.42 -14.54
C PHE A 274 -10.75 -4.48 -13.36
N GLU A 275 -9.76 -4.15 -12.54
CA GLU A 275 -9.89 -3.19 -11.45
C GLU A 275 -9.81 -1.73 -11.91
N ASP A 276 -9.32 -1.45 -13.13
CA ASP A 276 -9.15 -0.10 -13.65
C ASP A 276 -10.48 0.59 -14.02
N ARG A 277 -11.10 1.22 -13.01
CA ARG A 277 -12.34 2.00 -13.16
C ARG A 277 -12.17 3.25 -14.04
N GLY A 278 -10.94 3.72 -14.20
CA GLY A 278 -10.64 4.87 -15.06
C GLY A 278 -10.85 4.53 -16.53
N VAL A 279 -10.31 3.40 -16.99
CA VAL A 279 -10.52 2.89 -18.35
C VAL A 279 -11.99 2.63 -18.62
N ILE A 280 -12.70 2.04 -17.66
CA ILE A 280 -14.14 1.77 -17.77
C ILE A 280 -14.91 3.09 -17.94
N GLY A 281 -14.62 4.12 -17.12
CA GLY A 281 -15.21 5.43 -17.28
C GLY A 281 -14.98 6.04 -18.66
N ILE A 282 -13.76 5.94 -19.20
CA ILE A 282 -13.42 6.43 -20.55
C ILE A 282 -14.20 5.69 -21.64
N ILE A 283 -14.27 4.35 -21.58
CA ILE A 283 -15.03 3.54 -22.55
C ILE A 283 -16.51 3.92 -22.53
N LEU A 284 -17.10 4.09 -21.35
CA LEU A 284 -18.50 4.48 -21.22
C LEU A 284 -18.74 5.93 -21.67
N ALA A 285 -17.80 6.85 -21.44
CA ALA A 285 -17.87 8.21 -21.98
C ALA A 285 -17.95 8.20 -23.52
N ILE A 286 -17.13 7.38 -24.18
CA ILE A 286 -17.17 7.19 -25.63
C ILE A 286 -18.52 6.60 -26.06
N GLY A 287 -19.04 5.61 -25.31
CA GLY A 287 -20.36 5.03 -25.57
C GLY A 287 -21.48 6.06 -25.52
N VAL A 288 -21.45 7.00 -24.57
CA VAL A 288 -22.41 8.11 -24.51
C VAL A 288 -22.25 9.05 -25.69
N LEU A 289 -21.02 9.44 -26.05
CA LEU A 289 -20.75 10.37 -27.17
C LEU A 289 -21.24 9.81 -28.52
N VAL A 290 -21.15 8.50 -28.72
CA VAL A 290 -21.65 7.81 -29.92
C VAL A 290 -23.16 7.53 -29.85
N GLY A 291 -23.80 7.76 -28.69
CA GLY A 291 -25.22 7.45 -28.47
C GLY A 291 -25.51 5.95 -28.36
N GLN A 292 -24.49 5.12 -28.14
CA GLN A 292 -24.56 3.65 -28.13
C GLN A 292 -24.11 3.09 -26.78
N LEU A 293 -24.49 3.74 -25.68
CA LEU A 293 -24.02 3.33 -24.35
C LEU A 293 -24.44 1.90 -24.00
N VAL A 294 -25.71 1.54 -24.20
CA VAL A 294 -26.23 0.22 -23.80
C VAL A 294 -25.52 -0.91 -24.55
N PRO A 295 -25.38 -0.88 -25.89
CA PRO A 295 -24.58 -1.87 -26.61
C PRO A 295 -23.13 -1.93 -26.16
N VAL A 296 -22.49 -0.78 -25.88
CA VAL A 296 -21.10 -0.75 -25.39
C VAL A 296 -20.97 -1.48 -24.04
N ILE A 297 -21.89 -1.25 -23.09
CA ILE A 297 -21.90 -1.95 -21.81
C ILE A 297 -22.10 -3.46 -22.02
N GLN A 298 -23.06 -3.84 -22.87
CA GLN A 298 -23.40 -5.24 -23.13
C GLN A 298 -22.25 -6.01 -23.80
N VAL A 299 -21.64 -5.43 -24.85
CA VAL A 299 -20.48 -6.03 -25.54
C VAL A 299 -19.33 -6.19 -24.56
N PHE A 300 -19.06 -5.17 -23.73
CA PHE A 300 -17.99 -5.26 -22.77
C PHE A 300 -18.26 -6.31 -21.67
N ALA A 301 -19.49 -6.40 -21.17
CA ALA A 301 -19.90 -7.45 -20.25
C ALA A 301 -19.75 -8.85 -20.86
N ALA A 302 -20.14 -9.02 -22.12
CA ALA A 302 -19.98 -10.27 -22.86
C ALA A 302 -18.50 -10.65 -23.04
N LEU A 303 -17.63 -9.69 -23.35
CA LEU A 303 -16.18 -9.92 -23.44
C LEU A 303 -15.59 -10.38 -22.10
N VAL A 304 -15.93 -9.70 -20.99
CA VAL A 304 -15.47 -10.11 -19.65
C VAL A 304 -15.98 -11.51 -19.30
N MET A 305 -17.25 -11.80 -19.62
CA MET A 305 -17.82 -13.14 -19.42
C MET A 305 -17.10 -14.21 -20.25
N LEU A 306 -16.81 -13.95 -21.52
CA LEU A 306 -16.04 -14.87 -22.37
C LEU A 306 -14.66 -15.15 -21.77
N VAL A 307 -13.96 -14.11 -21.33
CA VAL A 307 -12.64 -14.26 -20.67
C VAL A 307 -12.74 -15.14 -19.42
N LEU A 308 -13.74 -14.91 -18.57
CA LEU A 308 -14.00 -15.74 -17.38
C LEU A 308 -14.29 -17.20 -17.74
N LEU A 309 -15.09 -17.45 -18.79
CA LEU A 309 -15.40 -18.79 -19.27
C LEU A 309 -14.14 -19.50 -19.79
N PHE A 310 -13.36 -18.86 -20.67
CA PHE A 310 -12.11 -19.42 -21.20
C PHE A 310 -11.13 -19.79 -20.07
N GLN A 311 -11.01 -18.94 -19.06
CA GLN A 311 -10.16 -19.21 -17.90
C GLN A 311 -10.66 -20.41 -17.08
N THR A 312 -11.97 -20.52 -16.90
CA THR A 312 -12.59 -21.66 -16.20
C THR A 312 -12.38 -22.97 -16.96
N TYR A 313 -12.44 -22.95 -18.30
CA TYR A 313 -12.18 -24.14 -19.12
C TYR A 313 -10.70 -24.54 -19.12
N SER A 314 -9.79 -23.58 -19.27
CA SER A 314 -8.34 -23.87 -19.29
C SER A 314 -7.85 -24.53 -17.99
N SER A 315 -8.37 -24.11 -16.84
CA SER A 315 -7.98 -24.68 -15.54
C SER A 315 -8.41 -26.13 -15.32
N ARG A 316 -9.41 -26.61 -16.08
CA ARG A 316 -9.86 -28.02 -16.04
C ARG A 316 -8.98 -28.94 -16.87
N ILE A 317 -8.40 -28.44 -17.97
CA ILE A 317 -7.55 -29.24 -18.87
C ILE A 317 -6.21 -29.57 -18.20
N THR A 318 -5.65 -28.67 -17.39
CA THR A 318 -4.38 -28.90 -16.68
C THR A 318 -4.48 -29.87 -15.50
N ARG A 319 -5.69 -30.32 -15.14
CA ARG A 319 -5.93 -31.28 -14.04
C ARG A 319 -6.28 -32.69 -14.53
N ALA A 320 -6.41 -32.90 -15.84
CA ALA A 320 -6.64 -34.20 -16.48
C ALA A 320 -5.32 -34.73 -17.04
#